data_AF-A0A1H6YR92-F1
#
_entry.id   AF-A0A1H6YR92-F1
#
_cell.length_a   1.000
_cell.length_b   1.000
_cell.length_c   1.000
_cell.angle_alpha   90.00
_cell.angle_beta   90.00
_cell.angle_gamma   90.00
#
_symmetry.space_group_name_H-M   'P 1'
#
loop_
_entity.id
_entity.type
_entity.pdbx_description
1 polymer ?
#
loop_
_entity_poly.entity_id
_entity_poly.type
_entity_poly.pdbx_seq_one_letter_code
_entity_poly.pdbx_strand_id
1 'polypeptide(L)'
;MSARIIPFEYEGQPVRFNAEGWLHATEIAERFGKKSAHWLELDSTKEYIRKLSERMAVSNVGKSDITLVITRRGNSKASGTWLHPKLAVKFARWLSVDFEIWCDEQIDALLRGDGRPWESARREAALRLPGHVRCAGAPP
;
A
#
# COMPACT_ATOMS: atom_id res chain seq x y z
N MET A 1 -4.15 -6.81 15.56
CA MET A 1 -3.58 -7.26 14.28
C MET A 1 -2.60 -6.20 13.79
N SER A 2 -1.31 -6.51 13.78
CA SER A 2 -0.24 -5.56 13.49
C SER A 2 -0.25 -5.16 12.01
N ALA A 3 -0.64 -3.92 11.72
CA ALA A 3 -0.41 -3.34 10.41
C ALA A 3 1.11 -3.27 10.17
N ARG A 4 1.61 -4.00 9.17
CA ARG A 4 3.01 -3.90 8.74
C ARG A 4 3.18 -2.60 7.96
N ILE A 5 3.36 -1.51 8.71
CA ILE A 5 3.70 -0.20 8.15
C ILE A 5 5.16 -0.29 7.70
N ILE A 6 5.40 -0.34 6.40
CA ILE A 6 6.74 -0.14 5.84
C ILE A 6 6.84 1.37 5.61
N PRO A 7 7.68 2.10 6.36
CA PRO A 7 7.74 3.54 6.28
C PRO A 7 8.48 3.95 5.00
N PHE A 8 7.78 3.96 3.87
CA PHE A 8 8.15 4.83 2.77
C PHE A 8 7.52 6.18 3.06
N GLU A 9 8.36 7.17 3.33
CA GLU A 9 7.93 8.54 3.61
C GLU A 9 8.04 9.34 2.31
N TYR A 10 6.91 9.86 1.84
CA TYR A 10 6.88 10.86 0.79
C TYR A 10 6.63 12.20 1.45
N GLU A 11 7.52 13.17 1.24
CA GLU A 11 7.45 14.51 1.86
C GLU A 11 7.33 14.48 3.40
N GLY A 12 8.01 13.53 4.05
CA GLY A 12 7.98 13.37 5.51
C GLY A 12 6.68 12.77 6.06
N GLN A 13 5.81 12.23 5.19
CA GLN A 13 4.59 11.55 5.61
C GLN A 13 4.60 10.07 5.20
N PRO A 14 4.31 9.13 6.12
CA PRO A 14 4.37 7.70 5.83
C PRO A 14 3.23 7.27 4.91
N VAL A 15 3.52 6.44 3.91
CA VAL A 15 2.50 5.76 3.08
C VAL A 15 2.01 4.51 3.80
N ARG A 16 0.69 4.38 3.96
CA ARG A 16 0.10 3.33 4.80
C ARG A 16 -0.29 2.08 4.01
N PHE A 17 0.25 0.95 4.45
CA PHE A 17 -0.07 -0.39 3.96
C PHE A 17 -0.66 -1.26 5.08
N ASN A 18 -1.57 -2.16 4.73
CA ASN A 18 -2.03 -3.20 5.66
C ASN A 18 -1.03 -4.38 5.70
N ALA A 19 -1.31 -5.37 6.56
CA ALA A 19 -0.45 -6.56 6.70
C ALA A 19 -0.33 -7.41 5.41
N GLU A 20 -1.29 -7.28 4.50
CA GLU A 20 -1.39 -7.97 3.21
C GLU A 20 -0.80 -7.13 2.06
N GLY A 21 -0.24 -5.95 2.34
CA GLY A 21 0.34 -5.06 1.35
C GLY A 21 -0.66 -4.17 0.58
N TRP A 22 -1.92 -4.10 1.02
CA TRP A 22 -2.91 -3.20 0.42
C TRP A 22 -2.67 -1.76 0.83
N LEU A 23 -2.82 -0.87 -0.15
CA LEU A 23 -2.61 0.56 -0.03
C LEU A 23 -3.87 1.26 0.50
N HIS A 24 -3.75 2.13 1.49
CA HIS A 24 -4.87 2.94 1.97
C HIS A 24 -5.09 4.18 1.07
N ALA A 25 -5.85 4.02 -0.02
CA ALA A 25 -6.00 5.05 -1.04
C ALA A 25 -6.72 6.32 -0.58
N THR A 26 -7.67 6.23 0.35
CA THR A 26 -8.39 7.42 0.86
C THR A 26 -7.42 8.39 1.56
N GLU A 27 -6.68 7.90 2.57
CA GLU A 27 -5.66 8.65 3.29
C GLU A 27 -4.60 9.28 2.37
N ILE A 28 -4.20 8.60 1.28
CA ILE A 28 -3.23 9.16 0.33
C ILE A 28 -3.91 10.22 -0.54
N ALA A 29 -5.09 9.96 -1.09
CA ALA A 29 -5.81 10.91 -1.93
C ALA A 29 -6.07 12.24 -1.20
N GLU A 30 -6.45 12.16 0.08
CA GLU A 30 -6.72 13.32 0.92
C GLU A 30 -5.50 14.26 1.03
N ARG A 31 -4.27 13.72 1.06
CA ARG A 31 -3.03 14.53 1.08
C ARG A 31 -2.85 15.37 -0.18
N PHE A 32 -3.29 14.85 -1.32
CA PHE A 32 -3.26 15.56 -2.60
C PHE A 32 -4.54 16.37 -2.86
N GLY A 33 -5.41 16.54 -1.86
CA GLY A 33 -6.70 17.23 -2.00
C GLY A 33 -7.68 16.52 -2.95
N LYS A 34 -7.47 15.23 -3.20
CA LYS A 34 -8.23 14.40 -4.15
C LYS A 34 -9.09 13.38 -3.42
N LYS A 35 -10.09 12.83 -4.13
CA LYS A 35 -10.94 11.75 -3.61
C LYS A 35 -10.66 10.45 -4.37
N SER A 36 -10.35 9.38 -3.65
CA SER A 36 -10.12 8.05 -4.23
C SER A 36 -11.33 7.54 -5.05
N ALA A 37 -12.55 7.94 -4.67
CA ALA A 37 -13.77 7.64 -5.41
C ALA A 37 -13.75 8.20 -6.84
N HIS A 38 -13.30 9.45 -7.04
CA HIS A 38 -13.22 10.05 -8.37
C HIS A 38 -12.28 9.25 -9.29
N TRP A 39 -11.17 8.75 -8.75
CA TRP A 39 -10.26 7.91 -9.53
C TRP A 39 -10.91 6.60 -9.98
N LEU A 40 -11.71 5.96 -9.12
CA LEU A 40 -12.44 4.73 -9.44
C LEU A 40 -13.57 4.96 -10.46
N GLU A 41 -14.06 6.19 -10.57
CA GLU A 41 -15.11 6.56 -11.53
C GLU A 41 -14.58 6.77 -12.95
N LEU A 42 -13.27 7.04 -13.12
CA LEU A 42 -12.66 7.23 -14.44
C LEU A 42 -12.77 5.97 -15.32
N ASP A 43 -13.17 6.14 -16.57
CA ASP A 43 -13.29 5.03 -17.52
C ASP A 43 -11.95 4.32 -17.76
N SER A 44 -10.85 5.09 -17.82
CA SER A 44 -9.49 4.56 -17.92
C SER A 44 -9.05 3.73 -16.71
N THR A 45 -9.64 3.98 -15.53
CA THR A 45 -9.41 3.19 -14.32
C THR A 45 -10.25 1.93 -14.34
N LYS A 46 -11.55 2.02 -14.69
CA LYS A 46 -12.45 0.87 -14.83
C LYS A 46 -11.91 -0.12 -15.86
N GLU A 47 -11.48 0.37 -17.02
CA GLU A 47 -10.91 -0.47 -18.08
C GLU A 47 -9.63 -1.17 -17.59
N TYR A 48 -8.77 -0.46 -16.88
CA TYR A 48 -7.55 -1.04 -16.33
C TYR A 48 -7.84 -2.12 -15.29
N ILE A 49 -8.76 -1.87 -14.35
CA ILE A 49 -9.18 -2.85 -13.33
C ILE A 49 -9.74 -4.10 -14.01
N ARG A 50 -10.59 -3.94 -15.04
CA ARG A 50 -11.12 -5.06 -15.83
C ARG A 50 -10.01 -5.89 -16.47
N LYS A 51 -9.14 -5.26 -17.26
CA LYS A 51 -8.02 -5.94 -17.93
C LYS A 51 -7.05 -6.60 -16.95
N LEU A 52 -6.80 -5.96 -15.80
CA LEU A 52 -5.96 -6.51 -14.76
C LEU A 52 -6.61 -7.75 -14.13
N SER A 53 -7.91 -7.69 -13.82
CA SER A 53 -8.68 -8.82 -13.31
C SER A 53 -8.63 -10.02 -14.27
N GLU A 54 -8.89 -9.78 -15.56
CA GLU A 54 -8.83 -10.82 -16.61
C GLU A 54 -7.45 -11.49 -16.67
N ARG A 55 -6.37 -10.71 -16.70
CA ARG A 55 -4.99 -11.26 -16.73
C ARG A 55 -4.66 -12.08 -15.49
N MET A 56 -5.15 -11.65 -14.33
CA MET A 56 -4.92 -12.38 -13.09
C MET A 56 -5.78 -13.64 -12.99
N ALA A 57 -7.01 -13.63 -13.52
CA ALA A 57 -7.87 -14.81 -13.58
C ALA A 57 -7.25 -15.91 -14.48
N VAL A 58 -6.63 -15.52 -15.60
CA VAL A 58 -5.92 -16.44 -16.49
C VAL A 58 -4.68 -17.05 -15.83
N SER A 59 -3.97 -16.28 -15.00
CA SER A 59 -2.75 -16.75 -14.33
C SER A 59 -3.02 -17.52 -13.03
N ASN A 60 -4.15 -17.26 -12.36
CA ASN A 60 -4.59 -17.96 -11.16
C ASN A 60 -5.71 -18.96 -11.47
N VAL A 61 -5.42 -19.95 -12.32
CA VAL A 61 -6.33 -21.06 -12.66
C VAL A 61 -6.94 -21.64 -11.38
N GLY A 62 -8.22 -21.35 -11.13
CA GLY A 62 -8.98 -21.88 -9.98
C GLY A 62 -9.43 -20.87 -8.91
N LYS A 63 -9.11 -19.57 -8.99
CA LYS A 63 -9.68 -18.54 -8.09
C LYS A 63 -10.50 -17.52 -8.88
N SER A 64 -11.82 -17.69 -8.86
CA SER A 64 -12.81 -16.94 -9.65
C SER A 64 -13.05 -15.49 -9.19
N ASP A 65 -12.63 -15.10 -7.99
CA ASP A 65 -12.85 -13.76 -7.46
C ASP A 65 -11.54 -13.14 -6.99
N ILE A 66 -10.95 -12.27 -7.82
CA ILE A 66 -9.79 -11.48 -7.43
C ILE A 66 -10.25 -10.08 -7.08
N THR A 67 -10.41 -9.85 -5.77
CA THR A 67 -10.74 -8.53 -5.25
C THR A 67 -9.55 -7.59 -5.45
N LEU A 68 -9.74 -6.55 -6.27
CA LEU A 68 -8.73 -5.53 -6.54
C LEU A 68 -8.92 -4.26 -5.69
N VAL A 69 -10.15 -4.01 -5.26
CA VAL A 69 -10.54 -2.82 -4.50
C VAL A 69 -11.44 -3.27 -3.34
N ILE A 70 -11.11 -2.86 -2.12
CA ILE A 70 -11.90 -3.11 -0.93
C ILE A 70 -12.36 -1.76 -0.40
N THR A 71 -13.67 -1.59 -0.23
CA THR A 71 -14.22 -0.40 0.44
C THR A 71 -14.69 -0.80 1.83
N ARG A 72 -14.13 -0.16 2.86
CA ARG A 72 -14.54 -0.36 4.24
C ARG A 72 -15.22 0.90 4.75
N ARG A 73 -16.51 0.79 5.10
CA ARG A 73 -17.28 1.86 5.74
C ARG A 73 -17.28 1.68 7.26
N GLY A 74 -17.08 2.76 8.02
CA GLY A 74 -17.03 2.76 9.48
C GLY A 74 -16.32 4.00 10.03
N ASN A 75 -16.33 4.19 11.35
CA ASN A 75 -15.75 5.37 12.01
C ASN A 75 -14.33 5.10 12.58
N SER A 76 -13.56 4.23 11.92
CA SER A 76 -12.24 3.79 12.40
C SER A 76 -11.16 4.22 11.41
N LYS A 77 -9.91 4.43 11.85
CA LYS A 77 -8.76 4.72 10.95
C LYS A 77 -8.43 3.62 9.91
N ALA A 78 -9.26 2.58 9.80
CA ALA A 78 -9.19 1.55 8.77
C ALA A 78 -10.33 1.69 7.74
N SER A 79 -11.20 2.69 7.89
CA SER A 79 -12.25 3.02 6.93
C SER A 79 -11.66 3.76 5.75
N GLY A 80 -12.13 3.42 4.56
CA GLY A 80 -11.65 4.00 3.32
C GLY A 80 -11.59 2.97 2.21
N THR A 81 -11.05 3.40 1.09
CA THR A 81 -10.73 2.56 -0.05
C THR A 81 -9.34 1.97 0.14
N TRP A 82 -9.26 0.65 0.11
CA TRP A 82 -8.02 -0.11 0.07
C TRP A 82 -7.80 -0.62 -1.35
N LEU A 83 -6.60 -0.41 -1.89
CA LEU A 83 -6.22 -0.85 -3.22
C LEU A 83 -5.22 -1.98 -3.16
N HIS A 84 -5.43 -2.98 -4.01
CA HIS A 84 -4.47 -4.04 -4.23
C HIS A 84 -3.12 -3.45 -4.70
N PRO A 85 -1.96 -3.99 -4.27
CA PRO A 85 -0.65 -3.44 -4.62
C PRO A 85 -0.42 -3.23 -6.13
N LYS A 86 -0.97 -4.12 -6.97
CA LYS A 86 -0.91 -3.98 -8.45
C LYS A 86 -1.64 -2.74 -9.00
N LEU A 87 -2.50 -2.09 -8.22
CA LEU A 87 -3.15 -0.82 -8.55
C LEU A 87 -2.40 0.40 -7.99
N ALA A 88 -1.46 0.21 -7.05
CA ALA A 88 -0.82 1.30 -6.32
C ALA A 88 -0.08 2.27 -7.25
N VAL A 89 0.69 1.75 -8.20
CA VAL A 89 1.44 2.58 -9.16
C VAL A 89 0.49 3.41 -10.01
N LYS A 90 -0.51 2.79 -10.66
CA LYS A 90 -1.49 3.53 -11.48
C LYS A 90 -2.24 4.60 -10.68
N PHE A 91 -2.54 4.32 -9.42
CA PHE A 91 -3.15 5.30 -8.53
C PHE A 91 -2.20 6.46 -8.22
N ALA A 92 -0.92 6.20 -7.96
CA ALA A 92 0.10 7.23 -7.77
C ALA A 92 0.21 8.18 -8.97
N ARG A 93 0.22 7.63 -10.20
CA ARG A 93 0.22 8.41 -11.47
C ARG A 93 -0.90 9.43 -11.56
N TRP A 94 -2.07 9.06 -11.06
CA TRP A 94 -3.22 9.95 -11.08
C TRP A 94 -3.15 11.05 -10.01
N LEU A 95 -2.46 10.80 -8.90
CA LEU A 95 -2.36 11.74 -7.79
C LEU A 95 -1.43 12.91 -8.12
N SER A 96 -0.20 12.63 -8.54
CA SER A 96 0.77 13.63 -8.98
C SER A 96 1.85 12.96 -9.82
N VAL A 97 2.40 13.71 -10.77
CA VAL A 97 3.56 13.26 -11.56
C VAL A 97 4.79 13.09 -10.67
N ASP A 98 5.01 14.01 -9.71
CA ASP A 98 6.15 13.92 -8.78
C ASP A 98 6.04 12.68 -7.88
N PHE A 99 4.83 12.35 -7.44
CA PHE A 99 4.57 11.18 -6.62
C PHE A 99 4.73 9.87 -7.41
N GLU A 100 4.40 9.87 -8.70
CA GLU A 100 4.69 8.75 -9.60
C GLU A 100 6.18 8.52 -9.78
N ILE A 101 6.94 9.57 -10.07
CA ILE A 101 8.40 9.49 -10.25
C ILE A 101 9.03 8.91 -8.99
N TRP A 102 8.66 9.44 -7.82
CA TRP A 102 9.14 8.93 -6.55
C TRP A 102 8.79 7.44 -6.34
N CYS A 103 7.56 7.02 -6.62
CA CYS A 103 7.19 5.60 -6.54
C CYS A 103 8.05 4.72 -7.45
N ASP A 104 8.31 5.15 -8.68
CA ASP A 104 9.15 4.42 -9.64
C ASP A 104 10.61 4.35 -9.17
N GLU A 105 11.16 5.42 -8.58
CA GLU A 105 12.50 5.43 -7.95
C GLU A 105 12.59 4.45 -6.77
N GLN A 106 11.55 4.39 -5.92
CA GLN A 106 11.51 3.42 -4.83
C GLN A 106 11.45 1.97 -5.34
N ILE A 107 10.74 1.71 -6.45
CA ILE A 107 10.68 0.39 -7.08
C ILE A 107 12.04 0.04 -7.72
N ASP A 108 12.67 0.97 -8.43
CA ASP A 108 13.98 0.77 -9.05
C ASP A 108 15.07 0.49 -8.00
N ALA A 109 15.08 1.23 -6.89
CA ALA A 109 15.97 0.98 -5.76
C ALA A 109 15.77 -0.42 -5.16
N LEU A 110 14.53 -0.89 -5.05
CA LEU A 110 14.23 -2.25 -4.60
C LEU A 110 14.72 -3.32 -5.57
N LEU A 111 14.59 -3.09 -6.88
CA LEU A 111 15.02 -4.02 -7.92
C LEU A 111 16.55 -4.12 -8.03
N ARG A 112 17.27 -3.01 -7.84
CA ARG A 112 18.74 -2.95 -7.88
C ARG A 112 19.42 -3.48 -6.63
N GLY A 113 18.65 -3.70 -5.55
CA GLY A 113 19.18 -4.15 -4.26
C GLY A 113 19.81 -3.04 -3.42
N ASP A 114 19.77 -1.78 -3.89
CA ASP A 114 20.27 -0.59 -3.19
C ASP A 114 19.23 0.00 -2.20
N GLY A 115 17.97 -0.44 -2.28
CA GLY A 115 16.96 -0.09 -1.30
C GLY A 115 17.31 -0.67 0.05
N ARG A 116 17.16 0.12 1.13
CA ARG A 116 17.18 -0.41 2.52
C ARG A 116 16.41 -1.73 2.53
N PRO A 117 17.02 -2.85 2.93
CA PRO A 117 16.35 -4.14 2.87
C PRO A 117 14.99 -3.99 3.54
N TRP A 118 13.93 -4.40 2.85
CA TRP A 118 12.57 -4.41 3.38
C TRP A 118 12.50 -5.10 4.76
N GLU A 119 13.45 -6.00 5.08
CA GLU A 119 13.72 -6.57 6.40
C GLU A 119 14.22 -5.55 7.44
N SER A 120 15.11 -4.64 7.06
CA SER A 120 15.66 -3.57 7.90
C SER A 120 14.62 -2.51 8.23
N ALA A 121 13.82 -2.08 7.25
CA ALA A 121 12.70 -1.15 7.49
C ALA A 121 11.61 -1.79 8.38
N ARG A 122 11.36 -3.10 8.23
CA ARG A 122 10.49 -3.88 9.12
C ARG A 122 11.03 -3.96 10.56
N ARG A 123 12.35 -4.17 10.72
CA ARG A 123 13.01 -4.18 12.03
C ARG A 123 12.95 -2.80 12.71
N GLU A 124 13.25 -1.72 11.99
CA GLU A 124 13.21 -0.36 12.54
C GLU A 124 11.79 0.08 12.93
N ALA A 125 10.77 -0.23 12.11
CA ALA A 125 9.37 0.08 12.42
C ALA A 125 8.84 -0.70 13.64
N ALA A 126 9.33 -1.94 13.86
CA ALA A 126 8.99 -2.73 15.04
C ALA A 126 9.67 -2.20 16.32
N LEU A 127 10.84 -1.58 16.21
CA LEU A 127 11.60 -1.02 17.35
C LEU A 127 11.07 0.33 17.82
N ARG A 128 10.35 1.09 16.98
CA ARG A 128 9.87 2.46 17.27
C ARG A 128 8.48 2.55 17.92
N LEU A 129 7.79 1.42 18.14
CA LEU A 129 6.51 1.39 18.86
C LEU A 129 6.75 1.45 20.37
N PRO A 130 6.18 2.42 21.11
CA PRO A 130 6.28 2.42 22.56
C PRO A 130 5.38 1.30 23.11
N GLY A 131 6.00 0.28 23.71
CA GLY A 131 5.28 -0.77 24.42
C GLY A 131 5.76 -2.19 24.13
N HIS A 132 7.01 -2.47 24.49
CA HIS A 132 7.36 -3.85 24.86
C HIS A 132 8.08 -3.83 26.20
N VAL A 133 7.35 -4.21 27.24
CA VAL A 133 7.90 -4.56 28.54
C VAL A 133 8.90 -5.68 28.28
N ARG A 134 10.17 -5.38 28.54
CA ARG A 134 11.27 -6.32 28.43
C ARG A 134 11.16 -7.28 29.63
N CYS A 135 10.47 -8.41 29.47
CA CYS A 135 10.58 -9.50 30.43
C CYS A 135 11.99 -10.11 30.29
N ALA A 136 12.91 -9.65 31.13
CA ALA A 136 14.18 -10.31 31.36
C ALA A 136 13.96 -11.46 32.35
N GLY A 137 14.15 -12.70 31.90
CA GLY A 137 14.23 -13.90 32.73
C GLY A 137 15.28 -14.82 32.13
N ALA A 138 16.40 -14.96 32.84
CA ALA A 138 17.65 -15.61 32.42
C ALA A 138 17.55 -17.14 32.29
N PRO A 139 18.42 -17.80 31.50
CA PRO A 139 18.64 -19.25 31.53
C PRO A 139 19.57 -19.65 32.71
N PRO A 140 19.61 -20.95 33.08
CA PRO A 140 19.97 -21.43 34.43
C PRO A 140 21.43 -21.29 34.80
#